data_AF-A0A506Y7G8-F1
#
_entry.id   AF-A0A506Y7G8-F1
#
_cell.length_a   1.000
_cell.length_b   1.000
_cell.length_c   1.000
_cell.angle_alpha   90.00
_cell.angle_beta   90.00
_cell.angle_gamma   90.00
#
_symmetry.space_group_name_H-M   'P 1'
#
loop_
_entity.id
_entity.type
_entity.pdbx_description
1 polymer ?
#
loop_
_entity_poly.entity_id
_entity_poly.type
_entity_poly.pdbx_seq_one_letter_code
_entity_poly.pdbx_strand_id
1 'polypeptide(L)'
;MTDELPGLAPFTDVNAKLAVLEVLMYEKGLLGPTFDVHRFCAEHEPPIDPEGSGWGAIPEVLAHFAALPIPAELLGDVDEIYMDGGNRIYLQVAPGWDGEDDLFDIRAIGDLELLPNLRSVTLMGGSRADLETLRARGIEADLL
;
A
#
# COMPACT_ATOMS: atom_id res chain seq x y z
N MET A 1 5.09 10.56 23.42
CA MET A 1 5.52 9.19 23.76
C MET A 1 4.49 8.30 23.09
N THR A 2 4.72 7.98 21.83
CA THR A 2 3.75 7.23 21.03
C THR A 2 3.92 5.77 21.45
N ASP A 3 2.88 5.21 22.05
CA ASP A 3 2.75 3.79 22.35
C ASP A 3 2.80 3.05 20.99
N GLU A 4 3.98 2.59 20.59
CA GLU A 4 4.06 1.55 19.56
C GLU A 4 3.45 0.29 20.18
N LEU A 5 2.19 0.02 19.84
CA LEU A 5 1.51 -1.19 20.25
C LEU A 5 2.35 -2.40 19.79
N PRO A 6 2.89 -3.21 20.72
CA PRO A 6 3.75 -4.32 20.36
C PRO A 6 2.99 -5.30 19.45
N GLY A 7 3.53 -5.55 18.25
CA GLY A 7 2.96 -6.47 17.27
C GLY A 7 2.41 -5.83 15.99
N LEU A 8 2.51 -4.50 15.82
CA LEU A 8 2.13 -3.83 14.57
C LEU A 8 3.35 -3.48 13.71
N ALA A 9 3.17 -3.54 12.39
CA ALA A 9 4.19 -3.16 11.41
C ALA A 9 4.39 -1.63 11.36
N PRO A 10 5.60 -1.10 11.61
CA PRO A 10 5.86 0.34 11.69
C PRO A 10 6.22 0.95 10.33
N PHE A 11 5.30 0.89 9.36
CA PHE A 11 5.50 1.56 8.06
C PHE A 11 5.65 3.07 8.22
N THR A 12 6.67 3.64 7.59
CA THR A 12 6.95 5.08 7.53
C THR A 12 6.43 5.73 6.24
N ASP A 13 6.22 4.93 5.20
CA ASP A 13 5.65 5.31 3.93
C ASP A 13 4.29 4.64 3.73
N VAL A 14 3.26 5.47 3.53
CA VAL A 14 1.90 4.99 3.31
C VAL A 14 1.79 4.16 2.02
N ASN A 15 2.56 4.46 0.98
CA ASN A 15 2.50 3.74 -0.29
C ASN A 15 3.11 2.33 -0.16
N ALA A 16 4.17 2.17 0.64
CA ALA A 16 4.69 0.84 0.99
C ALA A 16 3.65 0.02 1.75
N LYS A 17 2.96 0.68 2.70
CA LYS A 17 1.86 0.06 3.43
C LYS A 17 0.70 -0.35 2.52
N LEU A 18 0.31 0.48 1.56
CA LEU A 18 -0.76 0.17 0.60
C LEU A 18 -0.38 -1.03 -0.28
N ALA A 19 0.86 -1.13 -0.75
CA ALA A 19 1.32 -2.28 -1.52
C ALA A 19 1.22 -3.60 -0.72
N VAL A 20 1.54 -3.57 0.58
CA VAL A 20 1.39 -4.73 1.47
C VAL A 20 -0.08 -5.06 1.73
N LEU A 21 -0.94 -4.03 1.85
CA LEU A 21 -2.37 -4.22 1.99
C LEU A 21 -3.01 -4.83 0.74
N GLU A 22 -2.51 -4.52 -0.47
CA GLU A 22 -2.96 -5.18 -1.69
C GLU A 22 -2.85 -6.70 -1.56
N VAL A 23 -1.65 -7.17 -1.21
CA VAL A 23 -1.35 -8.59 -1.08
C VAL A 23 -2.17 -9.22 0.05
N LEU A 24 -2.13 -8.63 1.25
CA LEU A 24 -2.76 -9.23 2.42
C LEU A 24 -4.29 -9.20 2.36
N MET A 25 -4.88 -8.11 1.88
CA MET A 25 -6.33 -7.90 1.89
C MET A 25 -7.01 -8.46 0.64
N TYR A 26 -6.45 -8.21 -0.55
CA TYR A 26 -7.14 -8.50 -1.81
C TYR A 26 -6.63 -9.77 -2.49
N GLU A 27 -5.32 -10.01 -2.51
CA GLU A 27 -4.78 -11.20 -3.17
C GLU A 27 -4.93 -12.45 -2.29
N LYS A 28 -4.51 -12.36 -1.02
CA LYS A 28 -4.46 -13.50 -0.09
C LYS A 28 -5.66 -13.58 0.84
N GLY A 29 -6.38 -12.47 1.05
CA GLY A 29 -7.56 -12.42 1.92
C GLY A 29 -7.27 -12.73 3.40
N LEU A 30 -6.04 -12.50 3.85
CA LEU A 30 -5.57 -12.73 5.22
C LEU A 30 -5.91 -11.56 6.16
N LEU A 31 -6.11 -10.36 5.61
CA LEU A 31 -6.53 -9.18 6.36
C LEU A 31 -7.90 -8.71 5.88
N GLY A 32 -8.88 -8.63 6.78
CA GLY A 32 -10.26 -8.29 6.42
C GLY A 32 -10.98 -7.44 7.46
N PRO A 33 -12.19 -6.95 7.13
CA PRO A 33 -12.89 -7.14 5.86
C PRO A 33 -12.24 -6.38 4.69
N THR A 34 -12.54 -6.76 3.45
CA THR A 34 -12.15 -5.97 2.28
C THR A 34 -12.79 -4.59 2.33
N PHE A 35 -12.04 -3.56 1.93
CA PHE A 35 -12.54 -2.19 1.91
C PHE A 35 -13.38 -1.92 0.65
N ASP A 36 -14.38 -1.04 0.80
CA ASP A 36 -15.23 -0.52 -0.27
C ASP A 36 -15.35 0.99 -0.11
N VAL A 37 -14.71 1.72 -1.02
CA VAL A 37 -14.66 3.19 -1.03
C VAL A 37 -16.04 3.82 -1.18
N HIS A 38 -16.92 3.26 -2.02
CA HIS A 38 -18.25 3.82 -2.23
C HIS A 38 -19.09 3.69 -0.97
N ARG A 39 -19.00 2.54 -0.29
CA ARG A 39 -19.65 2.35 1.01
C ARG A 39 -19.06 3.28 2.07
N PHE A 40 -17.74 3.36 2.18
CA PHE A 40 -17.06 4.23 3.13
C PHE A 40 -17.47 5.70 2.96
N CYS A 41 -17.46 6.19 1.72
CA CYS A 41 -17.84 7.56 1.38
C CYS A 41 -19.33 7.84 1.66
N ALA A 42 -20.22 6.89 1.39
CA ALA A 42 -21.65 7.02 1.67
C ALA A 42 -21.99 6.99 3.17
N GLU A 43 -21.23 6.25 3.97
CA GLU A 43 -21.40 6.14 5.42
C GLU A 43 -20.69 7.25 6.21
N HIS A 44 -19.83 8.05 5.57
CA HIS A 44 -19.14 9.19 6.21
C HIS A 44 -20.11 10.35 6.52
N GLU A 45 -19.80 11.13 7.57
CA GLU A 45 -20.60 12.31 7.95
C GLU A 45 -19.72 13.58 8.02
N PRO A 46 -19.89 14.54 7.08
CA PRO A 46 -20.83 14.54 5.95
C PRO A 46 -20.43 13.52 4.85
N PRO A 47 -21.37 13.07 3.98
CA PRO A 47 -21.03 12.15 2.89
C PRO A 47 -19.95 12.71 1.97
N ILE A 48 -19.04 11.83 1.54
CA ILE A 48 -17.95 12.17 0.62
C ILE A 48 -18.38 11.78 -0.79
N ASP A 49 -18.08 12.64 -1.77
CA ASP A 49 -18.18 12.27 -3.18
C ASP A 49 -16.91 11.52 -3.61
N PRO A 50 -16.98 10.21 -3.92
CA PRO A 50 -15.81 9.44 -4.31
C PRO A 50 -15.19 9.88 -5.65
N GLU A 51 -15.92 10.62 -6.49
CA GLU A 51 -15.37 11.21 -7.72
C GLU A 51 -14.81 12.63 -7.47
N GLY A 52 -15.06 13.21 -6.29
CA GLY A 52 -14.70 14.59 -5.98
C GLY A 52 -13.19 14.86 -5.98
N SER A 53 -12.36 13.82 -5.82
CA SER A 53 -10.90 13.92 -5.90
C SER A 53 -10.36 13.85 -7.33
N GLY A 54 -11.21 13.58 -8.33
CA GLY A 54 -10.79 13.37 -9.71
C GLY A 54 -9.81 12.20 -9.82
N TRP A 55 -8.60 12.49 -10.31
CA TRP A 55 -7.51 11.52 -10.43
C TRP A 55 -6.73 11.30 -9.13
N GLY A 56 -6.99 12.12 -8.10
CA GLY A 56 -6.24 12.09 -6.84
C GLY A 56 -6.84 11.18 -5.77
N ALA A 57 -6.06 10.94 -4.71
CA ALA A 57 -6.50 10.21 -3.52
C ALA A 57 -7.58 10.97 -2.74
N ILE A 58 -8.58 10.23 -2.25
CA ILE A 58 -9.54 10.71 -1.26
C ILE A 58 -8.82 10.76 0.11
N PRO A 59 -8.61 11.94 0.72
CA PRO A 59 -7.80 12.07 1.92
C PRO A 59 -8.26 11.21 3.09
N GLU A 60 -9.57 11.07 3.29
CA GLU A 60 -10.17 10.29 4.37
C GLU A 60 -9.94 8.79 4.19
N VAL A 61 -9.92 8.31 2.94
CA VAL A 61 -9.62 6.91 2.63
C VAL A 61 -8.14 6.63 2.80
N LEU A 62 -7.27 7.53 2.34
CA LEU A 62 -5.83 7.40 2.56
C LEU A 62 -5.51 7.40 4.06
N ALA A 63 -6.14 8.29 4.83
CA ALA A 63 -6.00 8.33 6.29
C ALA A 63 -6.50 7.05 6.96
N HIS A 64 -7.60 6.46 6.47
CA HIS A 64 -8.10 5.18 6.95
C HIS A 64 -7.04 4.06 6.80
N PHE A 65 -6.46 3.90 5.61
CA PHE A 65 -5.41 2.89 5.39
C PHE A 65 -4.10 3.21 6.11
N ALA A 66 -3.73 4.49 6.22
CA ALA A 66 -2.58 4.92 7.02
C ALA A 66 -2.75 4.52 8.49
N ALA A 67 -3.97 4.55 9.04
CA ALA A 67 -4.28 4.14 10.41
C ALA A 67 -4.54 2.64 10.58
N LEU A 68 -4.87 1.91 9.50
CA LEU A 68 -5.23 0.49 9.56
C LEU A 68 -4.06 -0.38 10.08
N PRO A 69 -4.15 -1.01 11.26
CA PRO A 69 -3.07 -1.83 11.78
C PRO A 69 -2.81 -3.06 10.90
N ILE A 70 -1.53 -3.35 10.64
CA ILE A 70 -1.10 -4.61 10.02
C ILE A 70 -0.39 -5.43 11.10
N PRO A 71 -0.95 -6.59 11.52
CA PRO A 71 -0.28 -7.51 12.42
C PRO A 71 1.05 -7.97 11.84
N ALA A 72 2.12 -7.89 12.63
CA ALA A 72 3.48 -8.22 12.20
C ALA A 72 3.62 -9.69 11.75
N GLU A 73 2.81 -10.59 12.30
CA GLU A 73 2.76 -12.00 11.92
C GLU A 73 2.35 -12.24 10.46
N LEU A 74 1.55 -11.33 9.87
CA LEU A 74 1.13 -11.43 8.46
C LEU A 74 2.21 -10.98 7.48
N LEU A 75 3.25 -10.27 7.95
CA LEU A 75 4.30 -9.77 7.05
C LEU A 75 5.12 -10.90 6.42
N GLY A 76 5.18 -12.05 7.11
CA GLY A 76 5.80 -13.27 6.56
C GLY A 76 5.01 -13.88 5.40
N ASP A 77 3.73 -13.51 5.24
CA ASP A 77 2.90 -13.97 4.13
C ASP A 77 3.05 -13.10 2.88
N VAL A 78 3.91 -12.08 2.87
CA VAL A 78 4.20 -11.28 1.66
C VAL A 78 5.54 -11.71 1.07
N ASP A 79 5.47 -12.45 -0.03
CA ASP A 79 6.62 -12.98 -0.78
C ASP A 79 6.86 -12.28 -2.11
N GLU A 80 5.84 -11.61 -2.64
CA GLU A 80 5.90 -10.79 -3.85
C GLU A 80 5.12 -9.49 -3.63
N ILE A 81 5.66 -8.39 -4.15
CA ILE A 81 4.91 -7.14 -4.33
C ILE A 81 4.91 -6.82 -5.82
N TYR A 82 3.73 -6.73 -6.41
CA TYR A 82 3.57 -6.28 -7.78
C TYR A 82 2.71 -5.02 -7.80
N MET A 83 3.33 -3.86 -8.03
CA MET A 83 2.61 -2.60 -8.12
C MET A 83 2.15 -2.37 -9.57
N ASP A 84 0.84 -2.20 -9.75
CA ASP A 84 0.20 -1.85 -11.02
C ASP A 84 -0.93 -0.85 -10.80
N GLY A 85 -1.17 0.03 -11.78
CA GLY A 85 -2.22 1.05 -11.71
C GLY A 85 -3.62 0.47 -11.50
N GLY A 86 -3.85 -0.78 -11.93
CA GLY A 86 -5.09 -1.52 -11.76
C GLY A 86 -5.24 -2.22 -10.41
N ASN A 87 -4.25 -2.17 -9.51
CA ASN A 87 -4.34 -2.81 -8.20
C ASN A 87 -5.51 -2.24 -7.39
N ARG A 88 -6.22 -3.14 -6.69
CA ARG A 88 -7.51 -2.80 -6.09
C ARG A 88 -7.36 -1.77 -4.99
N ILE A 89 -6.28 -1.82 -4.22
CA ILE A 89 -5.99 -0.86 -3.14
C ILE A 89 -5.89 0.58 -3.68
N TYR A 90 -5.27 0.80 -4.83
CA TYR A 90 -5.10 2.14 -5.38
C TYR A 90 -6.44 2.69 -5.87
N LEU A 91 -7.26 1.85 -6.51
CA LEU A 91 -8.61 2.22 -6.92
C LEU A 91 -9.59 2.40 -5.74
N GLN A 92 -9.30 1.85 -4.55
CA GLN A 92 -10.02 2.23 -3.34
C GLN A 92 -9.62 3.62 -2.86
N VAL A 93 -8.33 3.97 -2.95
CA VAL A 93 -7.82 5.25 -2.45
C VAL A 93 -8.12 6.40 -3.41
N ALA A 94 -7.98 6.18 -4.72
CA ALA A 94 -8.17 7.14 -5.78
C ALA A 94 -9.01 6.48 -6.91
N PRO A 95 -10.35 6.47 -6.80
CA PRO A 95 -11.22 5.72 -7.72
C PRO A 95 -11.11 6.15 -9.18
N GLY A 96 -10.76 7.40 -9.42
CA GLY A 96 -10.56 7.94 -10.76
C GLY A 96 -9.15 7.75 -11.30
N TRP A 97 -8.15 7.35 -10.52
CA TRP A 97 -6.74 7.34 -10.94
C TRP A 97 -6.49 6.43 -12.15
N ASP A 98 -5.69 6.91 -13.10
CA ASP A 98 -5.40 6.23 -14.37
C ASP A 98 -4.06 5.48 -14.38
N GLY A 99 -3.24 5.64 -13.33
CA GLY A 99 -1.94 4.98 -13.22
C GLY A 99 -0.77 5.74 -13.87
N GLU A 100 -0.98 6.96 -14.39
CA GLU A 100 0.02 7.64 -15.22
C GLU A 100 0.94 8.63 -14.45
N ASP A 101 0.79 8.77 -13.13
CA ASP A 101 1.59 9.67 -12.29
C ASP A 101 2.28 8.98 -11.08
N ASP A 102 2.97 9.78 -10.25
CA ASP A 102 3.77 9.29 -9.12
C ASP A 102 2.99 9.18 -7.79
N LEU A 103 1.65 9.22 -7.84
CA LEU A 103 0.80 9.28 -6.65
C LEU A 103 1.10 8.15 -5.65
N PHE A 104 1.35 6.94 -6.17
CA PHE A 104 1.57 5.74 -5.35
C PHE A 104 3.02 5.24 -5.34
N ASP A 105 3.98 6.05 -5.79
CA ASP A 105 5.41 5.71 -5.71
C ASP A 105 5.85 5.47 -4.26
N ILE A 106 6.58 4.38 -4.03
CA ILE A 106 7.22 4.10 -2.74
C ILE A 106 8.52 4.92 -2.66
N ARG A 107 8.59 5.80 -1.66
CA ARG A 107 9.74 6.67 -1.40
C ARG A 107 10.62 6.15 -0.26
N ALA A 108 10.07 5.39 0.69
CA ALA A 108 10.84 4.75 1.76
C ALA A 108 11.00 3.24 1.53
N ILE A 109 11.91 2.87 0.64
CA ILE A 109 12.20 1.46 0.30
C ILE A 109 12.66 0.63 1.51
N GLY A 110 13.19 1.28 2.55
CA GLY A 110 13.53 0.65 3.83
C GLY A 110 12.32 0.03 4.55
N ASP A 111 11.08 0.42 4.22
CA ASP A 111 9.89 -0.25 4.76
C ASP A 111 9.72 -1.68 4.23
N LEU A 112 10.28 -1.99 3.06
CA LEU A 112 10.25 -3.35 2.50
C LEU A 112 11.10 -4.35 3.31
N GLU A 113 11.94 -3.85 4.22
CA GLU A 113 12.68 -4.67 5.20
C GLU A 113 11.80 -5.36 6.22
N LEU A 114 10.58 -4.84 6.41
CA LEU A 114 9.60 -5.40 7.32
C LEU A 114 9.07 -6.76 6.84
N LEU A 115 9.34 -7.13 5.58
CA LEU A 115 8.81 -8.31 4.90
C LEU A 115 9.88 -9.41 4.83
N PRO A 116 9.94 -10.32 5.82
CA PRO A 116 11.06 -11.26 5.97
C PRO A 116 11.15 -12.30 4.83
N ASN A 117 10.06 -12.51 4.10
CA ASN A 117 9.96 -13.50 3.03
C ASN A 117 9.84 -12.87 1.64
N LEU A 118 10.01 -11.54 1.50
CA LEU A 118 9.93 -10.86 0.21
C LEU A 118 11.03 -11.36 -0.73
N ARG A 119 10.64 -11.78 -1.94
CA ARG A 119 11.52 -12.35 -2.96
C ARG A 119 11.53 -11.54 -4.24
N SER A 120 10.40 -10.99 -4.64
CA SER A 120 10.26 -10.15 -5.83
C SER A 120 9.50 -8.87 -5.53
N VAL A 121 9.89 -7.79 -6.20
CA VAL A 121 9.18 -6.51 -6.20
C VAL A 121 9.18 -5.86 -7.57
N THR A 122 8.02 -5.47 -8.06
CA THR A 122 7.85 -4.56 -9.20
C THR A 122 7.30 -3.25 -8.69
N LEU A 123 8.06 -2.16 -8.86
CA LEU A 123 7.66 -0.82 -8.43
C LEU A 123 7.13 -0.01 -9.63
N MET A 124 6.09 0.81 -9.43
CA MET A 124 5.61 1.73 -10.47
C MET A 124 6.55 2.91 -10.70
N GLY A 125 7.31 3.29 -9.67
CA GLY A 125 8.33 4.32 -9.74
C GLY A 125 9.41 4.11 -8.68
N GLY A 126 10.56 4.75 -8.89
CA GLY A 126 11.73 4.60 -8.04
C GLY A 126 13.02 4.89 -8.79
N SER A 127 14.12 4.99 -8.04
CA SER A 127 15.44 5.22 -8.62
C SER A 127 16.18 3.91 -8.87
N ARG A 128 17.19 3.96 -9.73
CA ARG A 128 18.12 2.83 -9.91
C ARG A 128 18.81 2.43 -8.59
N ALA A 129 19.09 3.39 -7.72
CA ALA A 129 19.72 3.12 -6.42
C ALA A 129 18.79 2.32 -5.49
N ASP A 130 17.48 2.56 -5.58
CA ASP A 130 16.47 1.80 -4.84
C ASP A 130 16.45 0.33 -5.28
N LEU A 131 16.41 0.09 -6.59
CA LEU A 131 16.48 -1.27 -7.15
C LEU A 131 17.78 -1.98 -6.76
N GLU A 132 18.91 -1.29 -6.82
CA GLU A 132 20.22 -1.84 -6.42
C GLU A 132 20.24 -2.18 -4.92
N THR A 133 19.61 -1.36 -4.07
CA THR A 133 19.46 -1.62 -2.64
C THR A 133 18.65 -2.88 -2.37
N LEU A 134 17.55 -3.09 -3.09
CA LEU A 134 16.72 -4.30 -2.98
C LEU A 134 17.47 -5.54 -3.48
N ARG A 135 18.09 -5.45 -4.66
CA ARG A 135 18.86 -6.55 -5.27
C ARG A 135 20.06 -6.98 -4.44
N ALA A 136 20.72 -6.05 -3.76
CA ALA A 136 21.83 -6.36 -2.84
C ALA A 136 21.40 -7.27 -1.67
N ARG A 137 20.09 -7.39 -1.42
CA ARG A 137 19.51 -8.25 -0.39
C ARG A 137 18.99 -9.58 -0.93
N GLY A 138 19.16 -9.84 -2.23
CA GLY A 138 18.64 -11.03 -2.90
C GLY A 138 17.18 -10.94 -3.31
N ILE A 139 16.59 -9.73 -3.34
CA ILE A 139 15.25 -9.49 -3.87
C ILE A 139 15.35 -9.21 -5.37
N GLU A 140 14.58 -9.92 -6.18
CA GLU A 140 14.37 -9.57 -7.58
C GLU A 140 13.58 -8.26 -7.64
N ALA A 141 14.14 -7.20 -8.21
CA ALA A 141 13.53 -5.87 -8.17
C ALA A 141 13.55 -5.23 -9.54
N ASP A 142 12.38 -4.80 -10.04
CA ASP A 142 12.21 -4.16 -11.35
C ASP A 142 11.26 -2.97 -11.26
N LEU A 143 11.25 -2.14 -12.31
CA LEU A 143 10.22 -1.13 -12.52
C LEU A 143 9.17 -1.69 -13.50
N LEU A 144 7.92 -1.25 -13.35
CA LEU A 144 6.81 -1.59 -14.24
C LEU A 144 7.06 -1.09 -15.68
#